data_AF-A0A3L7LRZ2-F1
#
_entry.id   AF-A0A3L7LRZ2-F1
#
_cell.length_a   1.000
_cell.length_b   1.000
_cell.length_c   1.000
_cell.angle_alpha   90.00
_cell.angle_beta   90.00
_cell.angle_gamma   90.00
#
_symmetry.space_group_name_H-M   'P 1'
#
loop_
_entity.id
_entity.type
_entity.pdbx_description
1 polymer ?
#
loop_
_entity_poly.entity_id
_entity_poly.type
_entity_poly.pdbx_seq_one_letter_code
_entity_poly.pdbx_strand_id
1 'polypeptide(L)'
;PKLALERRNLVLKLLENQHVIDGELYNMLSARPLGVQPRGGVLTPQPAFMQMVREELQSKLGDKINDLSGVKIFTTLDPLSQDAAEKAVEVGVPALRAGRGVKDLEAAMVVVDRFSGEVRAMVGGAEPQFAGFNRAMQARRSVGSLAKPATYLTALSEPDKYRLNT
;
A
#
# COMPACT_ATOMS: atom_id res chain seq x y z
N PRO A 1 8.77 -25.99 -1.68
CA PRO A 1 7.59 -26.80 -1.31
C PRO A 1 7.89 -28.28 -1.03
N LYS A 2 8.59 -28.98 -1.93
CA LYS A 2 8.91 -30.43 -1.79
C LYS A 2 9.66 -30.77 -0.49
N LEU A 3 10.79 -30.10 -0.23
CA LEU A 3 11.58 -30.29 1.00
C LEU A 3 10.79 -29.97 2.29
N ALA A 4 9.90 -28.98 2.25
CA ALA A 4 9.06 -28.64 3.40
C ALA A 4 8.00 -29.71 3.68
N LEU A 5 7.47 -30.35 2.63
CA LEU A 5 6.52 -31.46 2.74
C LEU A 5 7.20 -32.69 3.33
N GLU A 6 8.37 -33.06 2.79
CA GLU A 6 9.20 -34.14 3.34
C GLU A 6 9.56 -33.90 4.80
N ARG A 7 9.98 -32.67 5.15
CA ARG A 7 10.33 -32.32 6.53
C ARG A 7 9.13 -32.38 7.47
N ARG A 8 7.95 -31.89 7.07
CA ARG A 8 6.72 -32.01 7.86
C ARG A 8 6.36 -33.48 8.08
N ASN A 9 6.42 -34.30 7.03
CA ASN A 9 6.08 -35.72 7.14
C ASN A 9 7.07 -36.49 8.03
N LEU A 10 8.35 -36.10 8.03
CA LEU A 10 9.33 -36.61 8.98
C LEU A 10 8.95 -36.25 10.43
N VAL A 11 8.54 -35.00 10.69
CA VAL A 11 8.08 -34.59 12.03
C VAL A 11 6.83 -35.37 12.45
N LEU A 12 5.86 -35.54 11.55
CA LEU A 12 4.66 -36.36 11.81
C LEU A 12 5.03 -37.80 12.13
N LYS A 13 6.01 -38.39 11.43
CA LYS A 13 6.49 -39.74 11.71
C LYS A 13 7.17 -39.85 13.08
N LEU A 14 7.93 -38.84 13.49
CA LEU A 14 8.54 -38.79 14.82
C LEU A 14 7.47 -38.71 15.93
N LEU A 15 6.40 -37.95 15.72
CA LEU A 15 5.27 -37.85 16.66
C LEU A 15 4.52 -39.18 16.81
N GLU A 16 4.33 -39.93 15.71
CA GLU A 16 3.74 -41.27 15.73
C GLU A 16 4.64 -42.25 16.50
N ASN A 17 5.94 -42.24 16.23
CA ASN A 17 6.92 -43.09 16.93
C ASN A 17 6.97 -42.81 18.44
N GLN A 18 6.68 -41.57 18.86
CA GLN A 18 6.57 -41.16 20.28
C GLN A 18 5.17 -41.34 20.87
N HIS A 19 4.22 -41.89 20.09
CA HIS A 19 2.84 -42.14 20.48
C HIS A 19 2.06 -40.86 20.86
N VAL A 20 2.47 -39.71 20.34
CA VAL A 20 1.74 -38.43 20.47
C VAL A 20 0.53 -38.40 19.51
N ILE A 21 0.66 -39.08 18.37
CA ILE A 21 -0.41 -39.30 17.39
C ILE A 21 -0.49 -40.79 17.05
N ASP A 22 -1.65 -41.27 16.64
CA ASP A 22 -1.82 -42.64 16.12
C ASP A 22 -1.52 -42.73 14.61
N GLY A 23 -1.44 -43.97 14.10
CA GLY A 23 -1.13 -44.22 12.70
C GLY A 23 -2.22 -43.75 11.74
N GLU A 24 -3.48 -43.74 12.17
CA GLU A 24 -4.60 -43.23 11.37
C GLU A 24 -4.45 -41.72 11.15
N LEU A 25 -4.14 -40.99 12.22
CA LEU A 25 -3.90 -39.56 12.20
C LEU A 25 -2.62 -39.20 11.44
N TYR A 26 -1.54 -40.00 11.54
CA TYR A 26 -0.34 -39.84 10.71
C TYR A 26 -0.66 -39.93 9.21
N ASN A 27 -1.39 -40.98 8.79
CA ASN A 27 -1.75 -41.18 7.40
C ASN A 27 -2.62 -40.03 6.88
N MET A 28 -3.57 -39.56 7.68
CA MET A 28 -4.40 -38.41 7.35
C MET A 28 -3.57 -37.12 7.20
N LEU A 29 -2.69 -36.80 8.16
CA LEU A 29 -1.94 -35.54 8.20
C LEU A 29 -0.82 -35.49 7.15
N SER A 30 -0.16 -36.62 6.88
CA SER A 30 0.92 -36.70 5.88
C SER A 30 0.39 -36.58 4.45
N ALA A 31 -0.85 -37.03 4.19
CA ALA A 31 -1.54 -36.90 2.91
C ALA A 31 -2.10 -35.50 2.65
N ARG A 32 -2.33 -34.68 3.69
CA ARG A 32 -2.78 -33.29 3.50
C ARG A 32 -1.71 -32.50 2.75
N PRO A 33 -2.07 -31.65 1.78
CA PRO A 33 -1.12 -30.68 1.22
C PRO A 33 -0.63 -29.75 2.34
N LEU A 34 0.47 -29.05 2.12
CA LEU A 34 1.05 -28.15 3.14
C LEU A 34 0.12 -27.03 3.59
N GLY A 35 -1.02 -26.81 2.92
CA GLY A 35 -1.97 -25.74 3.26
C GLY A 35 -1.30 -24.38 3.30
N VAL A 36 -0.23 -24.20 2.50
CA VAL A 36 0.49 -22.94 2.44
C VAL A 36 -0.48 -21.91 1.90
N GLN A 37 -0.82 -20.94 2.73
CA GLN A 37 -1.33 -19.68 2.23
C GLN A 37 -0.28 -19.17 1.23
N PRO A 38 -0.63 -18.92 -0.04
CA PRO A 38 0.30 -18.36 -1.01
C PRO A 38 0.84 -17.06 -0.44
N ARG A 39 2.08 -17.08 0.09
CA ARG A 39 2.68 -16.03 0.93
C ARG A 39 1.61 -15.23 1.69
N GLY A 40 1.16 -15.80 2.81
CA GLY A 40 0.12 -15.24 3.67
C GLY A 40 0.07 -13.71 3.63
N GLY A 41 -1.08 -13.20 3.21
CA GLY A 41 -1.40 -11.79 3.34
C GLY A 41 -1.30 -11.39 4.80
N VAL A 42 -0.42 -10.43 5.08
CA VAL A 42 -0.54 -9.53 6.24
C VAL A 42 -0.14 -8.10 5.86
N LEU A 43 0.68 -7.89 4.84
CA LEU A 43 0.94 -6.56 4.27
C LEU A 43 1.11 -6.72 2.76
N THR A 44 0.12 -6.35 1.95
CA THR A 44 0.44 -5.90 0.60
C THR A 44 1.45 -4.77 0.80
N PRO A 45 2.71 -4.89 0.34
CA PRO A 45 3.67 -3.82 0.54
C PRO A 45 3.04 -2.56 -0.05
N GLN A 46 2.99 -1.50 0.75
CA GLN A 46 2.49 -0.20 0.31
C GLN A 46 3.69 0.73 0.15
N PRO A 47 4.51 0.60 -0.91
CA PRO A 47 5.86 1.16 -0.88
C PRO A 47 5.81 2.68 -0.85
N ALA A 48 4.86 3.28 -1.58
CA ALA A 48 4.65 4.72 -1.61
C ALA A 48 4.21 5.27 -0.25
N PHE A 49 3.18 4.68 0.37
CA PHE A 49 2.71 5.11 1.69
C PHE A 49 3.78 4.87 2.78
N MET A 50 4.45 3.71 2.76
CA MET A 50 5.50 3.40 3.73
C MET A 50 6.73 4.30 3.59
N GLN A 51 6.99 4.84 2.40
CA GLN A 51 8.01 5.87 2.24
C GLN A 51 7.61 7.15 2.99
N MET A 52 6.37 7.62 2.84
CA MET A 52 5.85 8.77 3.59
C MET A 52 5.95 8.54 5.10
N VAL A 53 5.54 7.36 5.58
CA VAL A 53 5.62 7.01 7.00
C VAL A 53 7.07 7.05 7.49
N ARG A 54 8.04 6.52 6.72
CA ARG A 54 9.46 6.57 7.08
C ARG A 54 10.00 8.00 7.14
N GLU A 55 9.65 8.84 6.17
CA GLU A 55 10.05 10.26 6.16
C GLU A 55 9.45 11.04 7.35
N GLU A 56 8.19 10.77 7.71
CA GLU A 56 7.54 11.39 8.87
C GLU A 56 8.14 10.93 10.20
N LEU A 57 8.43 9.64 10.34
CA LEU A 57 9.08 9.10 11.54
C LEU A 57 10.47 9.69 11.73
N GLN A 58 11.27 9.80 10.66
CA GLN A 58 12.58 10.44 10.72
C GLN A 58 12.46 11.92 11.13
N SER A 59 11.46 12.64 10.61
CA SER A 59 11.22 14.05 10.96
C SER A 59 10.81 14.23 12.43
N LYS A 60 9.97 13.34 12.96
CA LYS A 60 9.42 13.46 14.33
C LYS A 60 10.31 12.87 15.42
N LEU A 61 10.98 11.76 15.14
CA LEU A 61 11.72 10.98 16.14
C LEU A 61 13.23 11.00 15.91
N GLY A 62 13.68 11.32 14.69
CA GLY A 62 15.09 11.21 14.31
C GLY A 62 15.64 9.82 14.59
N ASP A 63 16.87 9.77 15.09
CA ASP A 63 17.56 8.49 15.33
C ASP A 63 17.08 7.78 16.60
N LYS A 64 16.29 8.44 17.46
CA LYS A 64 15.76 7.83 18.70
C LYS A 64 14.85 6.65 18.44
N ILE A 65 14.32 6.52 17.22
CA ILE A 65 13.51 5.36 16.85
C ILE A 65 14.34 4.06 16.80
N ASN A 66 15.63 4.16 16.52
CA ASN A 66 16.54 3.00 16.43
C ASN A 66 16.86 2.42 17.81
N ASP A 67 16.70 3.21 18.87
CA ASP A 67 16.93 2.79 20.25
C ASP A 67 15.73 2.05 20.87
N LEU A 68 14.58 2.05 20.19
CA LEU A 68 13.35 1.47 20.69
C LEU A 68 13.11 0.08 20.10
N SER A 69 13.15 -0.94 20.95
CA SER A 69 12.84 -2.33 20.55
C SER A 69 11.34 -2.63 20.70
N GLY A 70 10.74 -3.27 19.69
CA GLY A 70 9.34 -3.73 19.73
C GLY A 70 8.27 -2.64 19.54
N VAL A 71 8.62 -1.51 18.91
CA VAL A 71 7.68 -0.41 18.67
C VAL A 71 6.52 -0.83 17.76
N LYS A 72 5.32 -0.39 18.11
CA LYS A 72 4.11 -0.52 17.28
C LYS A 72 3.76 0.84 16.70
N ILE A 73 3.68 0.91 15.38
CA ILE A 73 3.39 2.14 14.64
C ILE A 73 1.96 2.04 14.12
N PHE A 74 1.10 2.94 14.58
CA PHE A 74 -0.27 3.08 14.10
C PHE A 74 -0.29 4.22 13.08
N THR A 75 -0.86 3.97 11.90
CA THR A 75 -0.87 4.92 10.78
C THR A 75 -2.30 5.22 10.36
N THR A 76 -2.46 6.21 9.49
CA THR A 76 -3.75 6.65 8.95
C THR A 76 -4.22 5.88 7.72
N LEU A 77 -3.44 4.88 7.28
CA LEU A 77 -3.72 4.06 6.10
C LEU A 77 -5.12 3.46 6.21
N ASP A 78 -5.94 3.70 5.20
CA ASP A 78 -7.22 3.03 5.01
C ASP A 78 -7.06 1.96 3.93
N PRO A 79 -7.09 0.66 4.30
CA PRO A 79 -6.93 -0.43 3.34
C PRO A 79 -7.98 -0.42 2.23
N LEU A 80 -9.20 0.06 2.49
CA LEU A 80 -10.27 0.09 1.49
C LEU A 80 -9.99 1.17 0.44
N SER A 81 -9.65 2.38 0.88
CA SER A 81 -9.25 3.45 -0.02
C SER A 81 -8.00 3.09 -0.82
N GLN A 82 -7.03 2.42 -0.20
CA GLN A 82 -5.78 2.01 -0.86
C GLN A 82 -6.05 0.97 -1.96
N ASP A 83 -6.81 -0.08 -1.68
CA ASP A 83 -7.17 -1.09 -2.67
C ASP A 83 -7.97 -0.49 -3.86
N ALA A 84 -8.92 0.40 -3.58
CA ALA A 84 -9.66 1.10 -4.62
C ALA A 84 -8.75 1.99 -5.49
N ALA A 85 -7.81 2.70 -4.84
CA ALA A 85 -6.85 3.56 -5.51
C ALA A 85 -5.90 2.75 -6.42
N GLU A 86 -5.37 1.63 -5.94
CA GLU A 86 -4.52 0.73 -6.72
C GLU A 86 -5.25 0.18 -7.93
N LYS A 87 -6.45 -0.39 -7.72
CA LYS A 87 -7.28 -0.93 -8.81
C LYS A 87 -7.59 0.10 -9.88
N ALA A 88 -7.91 1.34 -9.49
CA ALA A 88 -8.18 2.41 -10.44
C ALA A 88 -6.97 2.70 -11.35
N VAL A 89 -5.76 2.67 -10.79
CA VAL A 89 -4.50 2.89 -11.55
C VAL A 89 -4.14 1.67 -12.39
N GLU A 90 -4.21 0.46 -11.83
CA GLU A 90 -3.90 -0.79 -12.51
C GLU A 90 -4.81 -1.06 -13.71
N VAL A 91 -6.08 -0.66 -13.63
CA VAL A 91 -7.03 -0.77 -14.75
C VAL A 91 -6.93 0.44 -15.69
N GLY A 92 -6.88 1.65 -15.13
CA GLY A 92 -6.98 2.89 -15.90
C GLY A 92 -5.76 3.18 -16.76
N VAL A 93 -4.54 2.98 -16.24
CA VAL A 93 -3.31 3.31 -16.98
C VAL A 93 -3.15 2.44 -18.23
N PRO A 94 -3.29 1.10 -18.19
CA PRO A 94 -3.22 0.28 -19.40
C PRO A 94 -4.28 0.63 -20.43
N ALA A 95 -5.51 0.93 -20.00
CA ALA A 95 -6.59 1.34 -20.90
C ALA A 95 -6.26 2.67 -21.62
N LEU A 96 -5.71 3.65 -20.90
CA LEU A 96 -5.27 4.92 -21.49
C LEU A 96 -4.07 4.75 -22.42
N ARG A 97 -3.10 3.90 -22.05
CA ARG A 97 -1.95 3.54 -22.90
C ARG A 97 -2.43 2.99 -24.25
N ALA A 98 -3.33 2.00 -24.21
CA ALA A 98 -3.91 1.40 -25.42
C ALA A 98 -4.72 2.40 -26.25
N GLY A 99 -5.61 3.17 -25.62
CA GLY A 99 -6.49 4.12 -26.31
C GLY A 99 -5.78 5.34 -26.91
N ARG A 100 -4.57 5.67 -26.44
CA ARG A 100 -3.78 6.82 -26.93
C ARG A 100 -2.52 6.41 -27.70
N GLY A 101 -2.21 5.11 -27.79
CA GLY A 101 -0.99 4.63 -28.43
C GLY A 101 0.30 5.01 -27.69
N VAL A 102 0.24 5.23 -26.37
CA VAL A 102 1.38 5.63 -25.53
C VAL A 102 1.80 4.44 -24.67
N LYS A 103 3.10 4.19 -24.50
CA LYS A 103 3.60 2.99 -23.79
C LYS A 103 4.06 3.25 -22.36
N ASP A 104 4.48 4.47 -22.07
CA ASP A 104 5.21 4.88 -20.86
C ASP A 104 4.39 5.81 -19.94
N LEU A 105 3.06 5.84 -20.12
CA LEU A 105 2.17 6.66 -19.30
C LEU A 105 2.21 6.21 -17.85
N GLU A 106 2.35 7.15 -16.93
CA GLU A 106 2.41 6.91 -15.48
C GLU A 106 1.29 7.65 -14.74
N ALA A 107 1.03 7.25 -13.50
CA ALA A 107 0.03 7.88 -12.65
C ALA A 107 0.55 8.04 -11.21
N ALA A 108 -0.05 8.97 -10.48
CA ALA A 108 0.10 9.12 -9.05
C ALA A 108 -1.26 9.52 -8.46
N MET A 109 -1.57 9.05 -7.27
CA MET A 109 -2.81 9.39 -6.57
C MET A 109 -2.54 9.52 -5.07
N VAL A 110 -3.17 10.52 -4.46
CA VAL A 110 -3.13 10.77 -3.02
C VAL A 110 -4.56 11.00 -2.56
N VAL A 111 -4.99 10.28 -1.53
CA VAL A 111 -6.30 10.43 -0.90
C VAL A 111 -6.10 10.90 0.52
N VAL A 112 -6.75 12.01 0.89
CA VAL A 112 -6.66 12.61 2.22
C VAL A 112 -8.03 12.81 2.82
N ASP A 113 -8.11 12.75 4.14
CA ASP A 113 -9.28 13.20 4.89
C ASP A 113 -9.50 14.71 4.69
N ARG A 114 -10.75 15.10 4.42
CA ARG A 114 -11.12 16.48 4.13
C ARG A 114 -10.89 17.42 5.31
N PHE A 115 -11.06 16.94 6.54
CA PHE A 115 -11.05 17.77 7.75
C PHE A 115 -9.76 17.60 8.55
N SER A 116 -9.30 16.36 8.76
CA SER A 116 -8.09 16.08 9.53
C SER A 116 -6.81 16.19 8.72
N GLY A 117 -6.89 16.08 7.39
CA GLY A 117 -5.73 16.02 6.50
C GLY A 117 -4.97 14.70 6.56
N GLU A 118 -5.49 13.70 7.28
CA GLU A 118 -4.88 12.37 7.37
C GLU A 118 -4.80 11.71 5.99
N VAL A 119 -3.62 11.21 5.62
CA VAL A 119 -3.42 10.51 4.35
C VAL A 119 -4.01 9.11 4.46
N ARG A 120 -5.04 8.81 3.66
CA ARG A 120 -5.78 7.54 3.68
C ARG A 120 -5.22 6.54 2.69
N ALA A 121 -4.79 7.00 1.52
CA ALA A 121 -4.21 6.17 0.47
C ALA A 121 -3.17 6.94 -0.36
N MET A 122 -2.19 6.22 -0.89
CA MET A 122 -1.14 6.77 -1.74
C MET A 122 -0.68 5.76 -2.79
N VAL A 123 -0.70 6.17 -4.06
CA VAL A 123 -0.18 5.40 -5.21
C VAL A 123 0.89 6.24 -5.91
N GLY A 124 2.09 5.68 -6.02
CA GLY A 124 3.28 6.37 -6.54
C GLY A 124 3.63 6.09 -8.00
N GLY A 125 2.87 5.23 -8.69
CA GLY A 125 3.17 4.82 -10.06
C GLY A 125 2.07 3.97 -10.68
N ALA A 126 2.19 3.69 -11.98
CA ALA A 126 1.29 2.80 -12.72
C ALA A 126 1.33 1.34 -12.23
N GLU A 127 2.44 0.94 -11.60
CA GLU A 127 2.63 -0.34 -10.92
C GLU A 127 2.72 -0.08 -9.41
N PRO A 128 1.61 -0.11 -8.66
CA PRO A 128 1.58 0.33 -7.27
C PRO A 128 2.47 -0.49 -6.33
N GLN A 129 2.68 -1.76 -6.67
CA GLN A 129 3.49 -2.72 -5.92
C GLN A 129 5.00 -2.54 -6.15
N PHE A 130 5.41 -1.73 -7.14
CA PHE A 130 6.81 -1.46 -7.42
C PHE A 130 7.39 -0.48 -6.39
N ALA A 131 8.35 -0.97 -5.60
CA ALA A 131 9.07 -0.16 -4.61
C ALA A 131 10.21 0.62 -5.27
N GLY A 132 9.88 1.74 -5.92
CA GLY A 132 10.85 2.63 -6.55
C GLY A 132 10.49 4.11 -6.41
N PHE A 133 10.52 4.83 -7.53
CA PHE A 133 10.24 6.27 -7.56
C PHE A 133 8.78 6.58 -7.19
N ASN A 134 8.57 7.20 -6.03
CA ASN A 134 7.24 7.57 -5.56
C ASN A 134 6.81 8.92 -6.13
N ARG A 135 6.06 8.89 -7.23
CA ARG A 135 5.60 10.11 -7.90
C ARG A 135 4.66 10.96 -7.04
N ALA A 136 3.95 10.37 -6.08
CA ALA A 136 3.07 11.12 -5.19
C ALA A 136 3.83 12.11 -4.28
N MET A 137 5.10 11.84 -3.99
CA MET A 137 5.94 12.70 -3.13
C MET A 137 7.06 13.40 -3.91
N GLN A 138 7.63 12.74 -4.91
CA GLN A 138 8.89 13.15 -5.53
C GLN A 138 8.71 13.81 -6.90
N ALA A 139 7.58 13.57 -7.60
CA ALA A 139 7.40 14.11 -8.94
C ALA A 139 6.92 15.57 -8.90
N ARG A 140 7.85 16.50 -9.07
CA ARG A 140 7.51 17.92 -9.26
C ARG A 140 7.01 18.16 -10.69
N ARG A 141 5.78 18.65 -10.83
CA ARG A 141 5.12 18.91 -12.12
C ARG A 141 4.42 20.27 -12.11
N SER A 142 4.24 20.86 -13.30
CA SER A 142 3.34 22.02 -13.45
C SER A 142 1.92 21.59 -13.12
N VAL A 143 1.26 22.34 -12.23
CA VAL A 143 -0.12 22.06 -11.79
C VAL A 143 -1.18 22.50 -12.81
N GLY A 144 -0.79 23.33 -13.78
CA GLY A 144 -1.69 23.82 -14.83
C GLY A 144 -2.93 24.55 -14.28
N SER A 145 -4.10 24.25 -14.82
CA SER A 145 -5.36 24.88 -14.41
C SER A 145 -5.78 24.61 -12.96
N LEU A 146 -5.13 23.67 -12.25
CA LEU A 146 -5.37 23.45 -10.82
C LEU A 146 -5.01 24.66 -9.96
N ALA A 147 -4.21 25.61 -10.45
CA ALA A 147 -3.91 26.86 -9.75
C ALA A 147 -5.08 27.86 -9.72
N LYS A 148 -6.06 27.72 -10.63
CA LYS A 148 -7.14 28.70 -10.81
C LYS A 148 -7.96 28.95 -9.53
N PRO A 149 -8.41 27.93 -8.77
CA PRO A 149 -9.22 28.15 -7.58
C PRO A 149 -8.56 29.06 -6.53
N ALA A 150 -7.23 29.10 -6.46
CA ALA A 150 -6.54 30.02 -5.55
C ALA A 150 -6.84 31.49 -5.90
N THR A 151 -6.82 31.86 -7.18
CA THR A 151 -7.19 33.21 -7.63
C THR A 151 -8.66 33.52 -7.32
N TYR A 152 -9.57 32.58 -7.60
CA TYR A 152 -10.99 32.76 -7.30
C TYR A 152 -11.24 32.89 -5.79
N LEU A 153 -10.54 32.11 -4.97
CA LEU A 153 -10.62 32.19 -3.52
C LEU A 153 -10.15 33.56 -3.03
N THR A 154 -9.04 34.09 -3.56
CA THR A 154 -8.56 35.44 -3.22
C THR A 154 -9.60 36.50 -3.55
N ALA A 155 -10.21 36.44 -4.73
CA ALA A 155 -11.25 37.39 -5.11
C ALA A 155 -12.48 37.28 -4.21
N LEU A 156 -13.03 36.06 -4.03
CA LEU A 156 -14.24 35.82 -3.24
C LEU A 156 -14.03 36.02 -1.73
N SER A 157 -12.78 36.16 -1.26
CA SER A 157 -12.48 36.57 0.11
C SER A 157 -12.72 38.07 0.35
N GLU A 158 -12.94 38.86 -0.71
CA GLU A 158 -13.33 40.27 -0.66
C GLU A 158 -14.80 40.46 -1.10
N PRO A 159 -15.79 40.12 -0.25
CA PRO A 159 -17.21 40.06 -0.64
C PRO A 159 -17.83 41.41 -1.02
N ASP A 160 -17.20 42.52 -0.65
CA ASP A 160 -17.63 43.86 -1.02
C ASP A 160 -17.30 44.20 -2.48
N LYS A 161 -16.23 43.60 -3.03
CA LYS A 161 -15.73 43.89 -4.38
C LYS A 161 -16.05 42.80 -5.40
N TYR A 162 -15.94 41.54 -5.02
CA TYR A 162 -16.09 40.41 -5.94
C TYR A 162 -17.17 39.45 -5.47
N ARG A 163 -18.03 39.02 -6.39
CA ARG A 163 -19.09 38.04 -6.15
C ARG A 163 -19.14 37.06 -7.31
N LEU A 164 -19.93 35.99 -7.18
CA LEU A 164 -20.05 35.01 -8.26
C LEU A 164 -20.69 35.59 -9.53
N ASN A 165 -21.42 36.71 -9.41
CA ASN A 165 -22.11 37.39 -10.52
C ASN A 165 -21.49 38.75 -10.90
N THR A 166 -20.40 39.18 -10.25
CA THR A 166 -19.71 40.46 -10.49
C THR A 166 -18.22 40.32 -10.28
#